data_AF-A0A4R2LHS0-F1
#
_entry.id   AF-A0A4R2LHS0-F1
#
_cell.length_a   1.000
_cell.length_b   1.000
_cell.length_c   1.000
_cell.angle_alpha   90.00
_cell.angle_beta   90.00
_cell.angle_gamma   90.00
#
_symmetry.space_group_name_H-M   'P 1'
#
loop_
_entity.id
_entity.type
_entity.pdbx_description
1 polymer ?
#
loop_
_entity_poly.entity_id
_entity_poly.type
_entity_poly.pdbx_seq_one_letter_code
_entity_poly.pdbx_strand_id
1 'polypeptide(L)'
;MGKKVLIGCIAIIGGVFLVFGIIVAYFVVSDFKQEARLDTELEEIYELSSDPENMNLKEINLRLNRVVTKDDYAVVEKAMKAYISDMFENNLNIITLLDDEALVCVLTWENYENDGPDFTRTKKYISRMRGAFQECKRNHKELLTEDKLRSYIENCALDSYYLDFYEERMGTLLEWDTGGSVEESLDFMLELMDVYEGVICFLSDNRESWKVEDGYITFENDELAAKYDSLLYELYEDDAYTEEVPPEDEGMGLIQLNLVFHQERKVGE
;
A
#
# COMPACT_ATOMS: atom_id res chain seq x y z
N MET A 1 -3.39 14.67 7.74
CA MET A 1 -3.17 13.21 7.62
C MET A 1 -1.76 12.86 8.09
N GLY A 2 -1.64 12.07 9.16
CA GLY A 2 -0.34 11.74 9.78
C GLY A 2 0.28 10.45 9.25
N LYS A 3 1.60 10.29 9.42
CA LYS A 3 2.34 9.02 9.23
C LYS A 3 1.62 7.78 9.81
N LYS A 4 0.76 7.96 10.82
CA LYS A 4 -0.04 6.91 11.47
C LYS A 4 -1.00 6.19 10.54
N VAL A 5 -1.66 6.88 9.60
CA VAL A 5 -2.59 6.25 8.64
C VAL A 5 -1.83 5.37 7.66
N LEU A 6 -0.70 5.88 7.16
CA LEU A 6 0.22 5.15 6.29
C LEU A 6 0.79 3.89 6.96
N ILE A 7 1.19 4.02 8.24
CA ILE A 7 1.63 2.89 9.07
C ILE A 7 0.50 1.86 9.23
N GLY A 8 -0.76 2.30 9.34
CA GLY A 8 -1.94 1.42 9.36
C GLY A 8 -2.06 0.57 8.09
N CYS A 9 -1.99 1.20 6.90
CA CYS A 9 -2.04 0.48 5.63
C CYS A 9 -0.87 -0.52 5.47
N ILE A 10 0.35 -0.13 5.87
CA ILE A 10 1.53 -1.01 5.82
C ILE A 10 1.34 -2.21 6.78
N ALA A 11 0.81 -1.98 7.98
CA ALA A 11 0.55 -3.04 8.96
C ALA A 11 -0.47 -4.07 8.46
N ILE A 12 -1.52 -3.63 7.75
CA ILE A 12 -2.52 -4.52 7.13
C ILE A 12 -1.86 -5.43 6.08
N ILE A 13 -0.99 -4.89 5.23
CA ILE A 13 -0.26 -5.66 4.20
C ILE A 13 0.76 -6.61 4.85
N GLY A 14 1.36 -6.24 5.98
CA GLY A 14 2.15 -7.16 6.81
C GLY A 14 1.38 -8.44 7.19
N GLY A 15 0.05 -8.36 7.30
CA GLY A 15 -0.84 -9.49 7.57
C GLY A 15 -0.86 -10.57 6.48
N VAL A 16 -0.56 -10.25 5.22
CA VAL A 16 -0.46 -11.26 4.13
C VAL A 16 0.59 -12.31 4.50
N PHE A 17 1.73 -11.83 5.01
CA PHE A 17 2.86 -12.68 5.28
C PHE A 17 2.49 -13.70 6.35
N LEU A 18 1.73 -13.33 7.38
CA LEU A 18 1.23 -14.26 8.41
C LEU A 18 0.42 -15.44 7.85
N VAL A 19 -0.32 -15.27 6.74
CA VAL A 19 -1.10 -16.38 6.16
C VAL A 19 -0.21 -17.41 5.49
N PHE A 20 0.93 -17.01 4.91
CA PHE A 20 1.93 -17.98 4.47
C PHE A 20 2.42 -18.88 5.62
N GLY A 21 2.49 -18.36 6.86
CA GLY A 21 2.81 -19.16 8.04
C GLY A 21 1.74 -20.19 8.42
N ILE A 22 0.45 -19.89 8.17
CA ILE A 22 -0.67 -20.80 8.45
C ILE A 22 -0.66 -21.99 7.48
N ILE A 23 -0.31 -21.75 6.21
CA ILE A 23 -0.11 -22.80 5.18
C ILE A 23 0.95 -23.81 5.59
N VAL A 24 1.89 -23.42 6.43
CA VAL A 24 2.95 -24.33 6.88
C VAL A 24 2.51 -25.09 8.14
N ALA A 25 1.93 -24.41 9.12
CA ALA A 25 1.58 -24.99 10.42
C ALA A 25 0.55 -26.15 10.34
N TYR A 26 -0.37 -26.11 9.36
CA TYR A 26 -1.38 -27.17 9.20
C TYR A 26 -0.83 -28.44 8.51
N PHE A 27 0.30 -28.35 7.80
CA PHE A 27 0.72 -29.37 6.82
C PHE A 27 2.01 -30.14 7.17
N VAL A 28 2.64 -29.91 8.33
CA VAL A 28 3.75 -30.74 8.88
C VAL A 28 3.36 -32.22 9.14
N VAL A 29 2.14 -32.64 8.78
CA VAL A 29 1.58 -33.96 9.09
C VAL A 29 1.56 -34.94 7.88
N SER A 30 1.94 -34.55 6.64
CA SER A 30 1.92 -35.49 5.48
C SER A 30 3.27 -36.18 5.21
N ASP A 31 3.21 -37.51 4.99
CA ASP A 31 4.32 -38.46 5.11
C ASP A 31 5.10 -38.72 3.78
N PHE A 32 5.20 -37.73 2.88
CA PHE A 32 5.96 -37.87 1.61
C PHE A 32 7.18 -36.93 1.54
N LYS A 33 8.35 -37.51 1.24
CA LYS A 33 9.65 -36.80 1.22
C LYS A 33 9.71 -35.60 0.26
N GLN A 34 8.90 -35.55 -0.79
CA GLN A 34 8.86 -34.40 -1.72
C GLN A 34 7.95 -33.28 -1.22
N GLU A 35 6.80 -33.63 -0.65
CA GLU A 35 5.88 -32.69 -0.02
C GLU A 35 6.55 -31.96 1.13
N ALA A 36 7.15 -32.72 2.07
CA ALA A 36 7.87 -32.14 3.19
C ALA A 36 9.00 -31.17 2.75
N ARG A 37 9.66 -31.45 1.60
CA ARG A 37 10.68 -30.53 1.07
C ARG A 37 10.09 -29.26 0.50
N LEU A 38 8.97 -29.37 -0.20
CA LEU A 38 8.25 -28.22 -0.74
C LEU A 38 7.69 -27.38 0.40
N ASP A 39 7.09 -28.01 1.41
CA ASP A 39 6.53 -27.32 2.56
C ASP A 39 7.62 -26.58 3.35
N THR A 40 8.78 -27.20 3.61
CA THR A 40 9.95 -26.50 4.20
C THR A 40 10.45 -25.35 3.32
N GLU A 41 10.45 -25.51 1.99
CA GLU A 41 10.87 -24.46 1.08
C GLU A 41 9.95 -23.23 1.13
N LEU A 42 8.63 -23.46 1.22
CA LEU A 42 7.63 -22.41 1.37
C LEU A 42 7.68 -21.76 2.76
N GLU A 43 7.96 -22.54 3.81
CA GLU A 43 8.19 -22.04 5.18
C GLU A 43 9.39 -21.10 5.25
N GLU A 44 10.52 -21.48 4.65
CA GLU A 44 11.70 -20.63 4.66
C GLU A 44 11.46 -19.33 3.85
N ILE A 45 10.63 -19.37 2.80
CA ILE A 45 10.17 -18.15 2.10
C ILE A 45 9.31 -17.28 3.03
N TYR A 46 8.35 -17.89 3.73
CA TYR A 46 7.50 -17.21 4.70
C TYR A 46 8.33 -16.51 5.78
N GLU A 47 9.20 -17.23 6.47
CA GLU A 47 10.01 -16.67 7.57
C GLU A 47 10.82 -15.46 7.11
N LEU A 48 11.42 -15.53 5.92
CA LEU A 48 12.16 -14.41 5.33
C LEU A 48 11.28 -13.21 4.95
N SER A 49 10.01 -13.45 4.67
CA SER A 49 9.01 -12.43 4.29
C SER A 49 8.19 -11.88 5.46
N SER A 50 8.26 -12.52 6.63
CA SER A 50 7.41 -12.23 7.80
C SER A 50 7.70 -10.89 8.49
N ASP A 51 8.88 -10.31 8.23
CA ASP A 51 9.27 -8.98 8.69
C ASP A 51 9.50 -8.06 7.49
N PRO A 52 8.52 -7.21 7.13
CA PRO A 52 8.63 -6.29 6.01
C PRO A 52 9.79 -5.30 6.12
N GLU A 53 10.20 -4.93 7.34
CA GLU A 53 11.24 -3.93 7.57
C GLU A 53 12.65 -4.51 7.36
N ASN A 54 12.84 -5.82 7.60
CA ASN A 54 14.14 -6.49 7.51
C ASN A 54 14.18 -7.59 6.44
N MET A 55 13.30 -7.48 5.45
CA MET A 55 13.10 -8.51 4.45
C MET A 55 14.36 -8.75 3.58
N ASN A 56 14.85 -9.99 3.56
CA ASN A 56 15.96 -10.35 2.69
C ASN A 56 15.47 -10.70 1.27
N LEU A 57 15.14 -9.66 0.50
CA LEU A 57 14.63 -9.78 -0.88
C LEU A 57 15.52 -10.65 -1.77
N LYS A 58 16.83 -10.59 -1.59
CA LYS A 58 17.78 -11.39 -2.38
C LYS A 58 17.60 -12.89 -2.12
N GLU A 59 17.47 -13.28 -0.86
CA GLU A 59 17.30 -14.68 -0.48
C GLU A 59 15.90 -15.19 -0.84
N ILE A 60 14.86 -14.38 -0.62
CA ILE A 60 13.48 -14.71 -1.05
C ILE A 60 13.45 -14.98 -2.56
N ASN A 61 14.00 -14.06 -3.37
CA ASN A 61 14.05 -14.23 -4.81
C ASN A 61 14.88 -15.46 -5.22
N LEU A 62 15.97 -15.77 -4.52
CA LEU A 62 16.75 -16.98 -4.79
C LEU A 62 15.90 -18.25 -4.58
N ARG A 63 15.07 -18.27 -3.54
CA ARG A 63 14.21 -19.41 -3.17
C ARG A 63 13.01 -19.56 -4.09
N LEU A 64 12.33 -18.46 -4.40
CA LEU A 64 11.25 -18.45 -5.39
C LEU A 64 11.71 -18.96 -6.76
N ASN A 65 12.98 -18.72 -7.14
CA ASN A 65 13.52 -19.16 -8.42
C ASN A 65 14.14 -20.57 -8.43
N ARG A 66 14.46 -21.16 -7.27
CA ARG A 66 15.02 -22.52 -7.21
C ARG A 66 13.91 -23.57 -7.18
N VAL A 67 14.26 -24.80 -7.53
CA VAL A 67 13.36 -25.96 -7.48
C VAL A 67 13.99 -27.04 -6.62
N VAL A 68 13.31 -27.50 -5.57
CA VAL A 68 13.82 -28.47 -4.59
C VAL A 68 13.20 -29.87 -4.73
N THR A 69 12.10 -29.98 -5.46
CA THR A 69 11.38 -31.22 -5.80
C THR A 69 11.78 -31.77 -7.18
N LYS A 70 11.19 -32.90 -7.57
CA LYS A 70 11.49 -33.61 -8.83
C LYS A 70 10.21 -34.04 -9.54
N ASP A 71 10.34 -34.36 -10.83
CA ASP A 71 9.29 -34.92 -11.67
C ASP A 71 8.02 -34.04 -11.62
N ASP A 72 6.83 -34.62 -11.44
CA ASP A 72 5.57 -33.88 -11.42
C ASP A 72 5.50 -32.86 -10.25
N TYR A 73 6.09 -33.17 -9.09
CA TYR A 73 6.21 -32.20 -8.00
C TYR A 73 7.03 -30.96 -8.40
N ALA A 74 8.04 -31.10 -9.28
CA ALA A 74 8.79 -29.95 -9.75
C ALA A 74 7.97 -29.03 -10.65
N VAL A 75 6.90 -29.54 -11.26
CA VAL A 75 5.94 -28.73 -12.02
C VAL A 75 5.00 -28.01 -11.06
N VAL A 76 4.48 -28.72 -10.05
CA VAL A 76 3.64 -28.16 -8.98
C VAL A 76 4.39 -27.05 -8.22
N GLU A 77 5.62 -27.30 -7.78
CA GLU A 77 6.44 -26.33 -7.03
C GLU A 77 6.62 -25.03 -7.84
N LYS A 78 6.87 -25.14 -9.15
CA LYS A 78 7.00 -23.96 -10.01
C LYS A 78 5.69 -23.19 -10.12
N ALA A 79 4.56 -23.88 -10.26
CA ALA A 79 3.24 -23.25 -10.31
C ALA A 79 2.93 -22.53 -8.99
N MET A 80 3.21 -23.16 -7.84
CA MET A 80 3.05 -22.56 -6.52
C MET A 80 3.91 -21.31 -6.38
N LYS A 81 5.23 -21.45 -6.61
CA LYS A 81 6.17 -20.33 -6.47
C LYS A 81 5.91 -19.19 -7.44
N ALA A 82 5.40 -19.47 -8.64
CA ALA A 82 5.00 -18.43 -9.58
C ALA A 82 3.83 -17.61 -9.03
N TYR A 83 2.76 -18.26 -8.54
CA TYR A 83 1.64 -17.55 -7.92
C TYR A 83 2.07 -16.76 -6.67
N ILE A 84 2.93 -17.36 -5.84
CA ILE A 84 3.50 -16.69 -4.66
C ILE A 84 4.33 -15.48 -5.05
N SER A 85 5.11 -15.58 -6.15
CA SER A 85 5.93 -14.48 -6.64
C SER A 85 5.09 -13.29 -7.06
N ASP A 86 4.00 -13.51 -7.81
CA ASP A 86 3.12 -12.43 -8.26
C ASP A 86 2.40 -11.75 -7.09
N MET A 87 1.95 -12.53 -6.10
CA MET A 87 1.38 -12.03 -4.84
C MET A 87 2.40 -11.18 -4.06
N PHE A 88 3.60 -11.70 -3.92
CA PHE A 88 4.70 -11.05 -3.23
C PHE A 88 5.10 -9.73 -3.89
N GLU A 89 5.26 -9.74 -5.22
CA GLU A 89 5.61 -8.56 -6.01
C GLU A 89 4.54 -7.48 -5.92
N ASN A 90 3.26 -7.84 -6.01
CA ASN A 90 2.17 -6.88 -5.86
C ASN A 90 2.18 -6.21 -4.48
N ASN A 91 2.37 -6.98 -3.40
CA ASN A 91 2.45 -6.42 -2.05
C ASN A 91 3.66 -5.52 -1.85
N LEU A 92 4.83 -5.87 -2.40
CA LEU A 92 6.01 -5.00 -2.37
C LEU A 92 5.79 -3.70 -3.13
N ASN A 93 5.10 -3.74 -4.27
CA ASN A 93 4.75 -2.54 -5.02
C ASN A 93 3.84 -1.63 -4.17
N ILE A 94 2.84 -2.18 -3.47
CA ILE A 94 1.98 -1.40 -2.58
C ILE A 94 2.82 -0.77 -1.45
N ILE A 95 3.64 -1.54 -0.75
CA ILE A 95 4.49 -1.03 0.35
C ILE A 95 5.41 0.09 -0.17
N THR A 96 6.02 -0.09 -1.35
CA THR A 96 6.90 0.91 -1.95
C THR A 96 6.16 2.20 -2.30
N LEU A 97 4.91 2.11 -2.78
CA LEU A 97 4.09 3.28 -3.06
C LEU A 97 3.73 4.01 -1.77
N LEU A 98 3.40 3.27 -0.71
CA LEU A 98 3.09 3.85 0.59
C LEU A 98 4.32 4.54 1.20
N ASP A 99 5.51 3.96 1.07
CA ASP A 99 6.75 4.52 1.63
C ASP A 99 7.32 5.73 0.84
N ASP A 100 6.68 6.17 -0.25
CA ASP A 100 7.12 7.37 -0.98
C ASP A 100 6.90 8.62 -0.11
N GLU A 101 8.00 9.16 0.44
CA GLU A 101 8.00 10.35 1.30
C GLU A 101 7.32 11.57 0.65
N ALA A 102 7.25 11.62 -0.69
CA ALA A 102 6.57 12.71 -1.37
C ALA A 102 5.06 12.71 -1.14
N LEU A 103 4.44 11.58 -0.75
CA LEU A 103 3.01 11.50 -0.43
C LEU A 103 2.61 12.48 0.65
N VAL A 104 3.37 12.56 1.75
CA VAL A 104 3.04 13.45 2.89
C VAL A 104 3.40 14.92 2.63
N CYS A 105 4.08 15.20 1.51
CA CYS A 105 4.55 16.53 1.14
C CYS A 105 3.64 17.23 0.12
N VAL A 106 2.63 16.54 -0.43
CA VAL A 106 1.79 17.10 -1.52
C VAL A 106 1.09 18.40 -1.12
N LEU A 107 0.54 18.44 0.10
CA LEU A 107 -0.22 19.58 0.64
C LEU A 107 0.55 20.35 1.72
N THR A 108 1.83 20.63 1.48
CA THR A 108 2.65 21.45 2.38
C THR A 108 3.04 22.77 1.74
N TRP A 109 3.32 23.77 2.57
CA TRP A 109 3.77 25.08 2.12
C TRP A 109 5.09 24.97 1.33
N GLU A 110 5.98 24.04 1.67
CA GLU A 110 7.21 23.80 0.91
C GLU A 110 6.89 23.35 -0.52
N ASN A 111 5.91 22.46 -0.73
CA ASN A 111 5.51 22.08 -2.07
C ASN A 111 4.85 23.24 -2.83
N TYR A 112 4.08 24.07 -2.13
CA TYR A 112 3.42 25.24 -2.72
C TYR A 112 4.44 26.29 -3.21
N GLU A 113 5.51 26.52 -2.46
CA GLU A 113 6.61 27.39 -2.89
C GLU A 113 7.43 26.79 -4.03
N ASN A 114 7.66 25.48 -4.02
CA ASN A 114 8.60 24.83 -4.94
C ASN A 114 8.00 24.47 -6.30
N ASP A 115 6.71 24.15 -6.39
CA ASP A 115 6.04 23.75 -7.63
C ASP A 115 4.83 24.60 -7.98
N GLY A 116 4.43 25.52 -7.09
CA GLY A 116 3.40 26.49 -7.38
C GLY A 116 3.86 27.59 -8.37
N PRO A 117 2.90 28.35 -8.93
CA PRO A 117 1.48 28.20 -8.70
C PRO A 117 0.79 27.25 -9.70
N ASP A 118 1.50 26.75 -10.72
CA ASP A 118 0.89 25.89 -11.75
C ASP A 118 0.88 24.40 -11.37
N PHE A 119 1.72 23.99 -10.40
CA PHE A 119 1.79 22.64 -9.83
C PHE A 119 2.05 21.54 -10.86
N THR A 120 2.91 21.82 -11.85
CA THR A 120 3.13 20.91 -12.97
C THR A 120 3.71 19.57 -12.53
N ARG A 121 4.67 19.57 -11.59
CA ARG A 121 5.27 18.33 -11.08
C ARG A 121 4.35 17.62 -10.10
N THR A 122 3.67 18.35 -9.22
CA THR A 122 2.74 17.80 -8.23
C THR A 122 1.55 17.11 -8.93
N LYS A 123 0.93 17.73 -9.95
CA LYS A 123 -0.15 17.10 -10.73
C LYS A 123 0.32 15.81 -11.42
N LYS A 124 1.53 15.82 -11.98
CA LYS A 124 2.11 14.61 -12.60
C LYS A 124 2.39 13.52 -11.57
N TYR A 125 2.85 13.89 -10.38
CA TYR A 125 3.07 12.98 -9.27
C TYR A 125 1.76 12.31 -8.84
N ILE A 126 0.71 13.09 -8.55
CA ILE A 126 -0.61 12.58 -8.14
C ILE A 126 -1.16 11.61 -9.19
N SER A 127 -1.14 12.00 -10.48
CA SER A 127 -1.61 11.14 -11.56
C SER A 127 -0.84 9.81 -11.65
N ARG A 128 0.49 9.85 -11.47
CA ARG A 128 1.32 8.64 -11.46
C ARG A 128 0.97 7.74 -10.27
N MET A 129 0.87 8.31 -9.06
CA MET A 129 0.56 7.54 -7.85
C MET A 129 -0.83 6.91 -7.93
N ARG A 130 -1.84 7.67 -8.38
CA ARG A 130 -3.19 7.16 -8.64
C ARG A 130 -3.16 5.96 -9.58
N GLY A 131 -2.49 6.08 -10.73
CA GLY A 131 -2.37 4.99 -11.69
C GLY A 131 -1.69 3.75 -11.10
N ALA A 132 -0.66 3.94 -10.27
CA ALA A 132 0.05 2.84 -9.63
C ALA A 132 -0.81 2.14 -8.55
N PHE A 133 -1.55 2.88 -7.72
CA PHE A 133 -2.48 2.30 -6.76
C PHE A 133 -3.64 1.55 -7.44
N GLN A 134 -4.19 2.09 -8.54
CA GLN A 134 -5.23 1.43 -9.33
C GLN A 134 -4.74 0.10 -9.90
N GLU A 135 -3.52 0.07 -10.40
CA GLU A 135 -2.91 -1.14 -10.94
C GLU A 135 -2.67 -2.19 -9.84
N CYS A 136 -2.12 -1.78 -8.69
CA CYS A 136 -1.95 -2.67 -7.54
C CYS A 136 -3.28 -3.24 -7.04
N LYS A 137 -4.33 -2.41 -6.98
CA LYS A 137 -5.68 -2.83 -6.60
C LYS A 137 -6.26 -3.84 -7.59
N ARG A 138 -6.08 -3.61 -8.89
CA ARG A 138 -6.51 -4.53 -9.95
C ARG A 138 -5.80 -5.87 -9.84
N ASN A 139 -4.48 -5.86 -9.69
CA ASN A 139 -3.67 -7.08 -9.56
C ASN A 139 -4.00 -7.85 -8.28
N HIS A 140 -4.15 -7.15 -7.16
CA HIS A 140 -4.58 -7.73 -5.88
C HIS A 140 -5.91 -8.51 -6.02
N LYS A 141 -6.92 -7.86 -6.60
CA LYS A 141 -8.22 -8.50 -6.87
C LYS A 141 -8.11 -9.71 -7.79
N GLU A 142 -7.35 -9.56 -8.88
CA GLU A 142 -7.19 -10.64 -9.87
C GLU A 142 -6.54 -11.87 -9.23
N LEU A 143 -5.47 -11.67 -8.45
CA LEU A 143 -4.74 -12.74 -7.77
C LEU A 143 -5.61 -13.49 -6.75
N LEU A 144 -6.58 -12.83 -6.13
CA LEU A 144 -7.53 -13.42 -5.18
C LEU A 144 -8.72 -14.15 -5.83
N THR A 145 -8.67 -14.45 -7.13
CA THR A 145 -9.70 -15.25 -7.80
C THR A 145 -9.27 -16.71 -7.97
N GLU A 146 -10.23 -17.63 -7.83
CA GLU A 146 -10.01 -19.06 -8.12
C GLU A 146 -9.53 -19.29 -9.56
N ASP A 147 -10.08 -18.55 -10.52
CA ASP A 147 -9.69 -18.62 -11.94
C ASP A 147 -8.21 -18.26 -12.12
N LYS A 148 -7.76 -17.17 -11.48
CA LYS A 148 -6.35 -16.76 -11.56
C LYS A 148 -5.45 -17.77 -10.89
N LEU A 149 -5.82 -18.28 -9.71
CA LEU A 149 -5.07 -19.32 -9.02
C LEU A 149 -4.90 -20.55 -9.91
N ARG A 150 -5.99 -21.07 -10.48
CA ARG A 150 -5.97 -22.26 -11.35
C ARG A 150 -5.17 -22.08 -12.63
N SER A 151 -5.11 -20.85 -13.16
CA SER A 151 -4.37 -20.54 -14.39
C SER A 151 -2.88 -20.90 -14.33
N TYR A 152 -2.29 -21.00 -13.13
CA TYR A 152 -0.87 -21.36 -12.94
C TYR A 152 -0.59 -22.84 -13.14
N ILE A 153 -1.60 -23.73 -13.06
CA ILE A 153 -1.38 -25.17 -13.08
C ILE A 153 -2.24 -25.94 -14.09
N GLU A 154 -3.36 -25.39 -14.55
CA GLU A 154 -4.34 -26.10 -15.39
C GLU A 154 -3.77 -26.68 -16.70
N ASN A 155 -2.66 -26.12 -17.21
CA ASN A 155 -2.03 -26.54 -18.48
C ASN A 155 -0.79 -27.43 -18.28
N CYS A 156 -0.52 -27.91 -17.07
CA CYS A 156 0.73 -28.59 -16.71
C CYS A 156 0.79 -30.10 -17.01
N ALA A 157 -0.23 -30.68 -17.65
CA ALA A 157 -0.30 -32.13 -17.96
C ALA A 157 -0.05 -33.04 -16.73
N LEU A 158 -0.63 -32.66 -15.59
CA LEU A 158 -0.56 -33.37 -14.33
C LEU A 158 -1.79 -34.26 -14.11
N ASP A 159 -1.66 -35.31 -13.31
CA ASP A 159 -2.81 -36.07 -12.84
C ASP A 159 -3.59 -35.31 -11.74
N SER A 160 -4.77 -35.82 -11.37
CA SER A 160 -5.64 -35.16 -10.41
C SER A 160 -5.02 -35.03 -9.02
N TYR A 161 -4.12 -35.94 -8.63
CA TYR A 161 -3.49 -35.88 -7.31
C TYR A 161 -2.68 -34.59 -7.15
N TYR A 162 -1.89 -34.22 -8.16
CA TYR A 162 -1.08 -33.01 -8.12
C TYR A 162 -1.89 -31.72 -8.26
N LEU A 163 -3.00 -31.77 -9.01
CA LEU A 163 -3.93 -30.63 -9.12
C LEU A 163 -4.63 -30.38 -7.79
N ASP A 164 -5.18 -31.43 -7.16
CA ASP A 164 -5.82 -31.34 -5.86
C ASP A 164 -4.83 -30.85 -4.79
N PHE A 165 -3.60 -31.37 -4.81
CA PHE A 165 -2.52 -30.94 -3.92
C PHE A 165 -2.20 -29.45 -4.05
N TYR A 166 -2.22 -28.92 -5.28
CA TYR A 166 -2.01 -27.49 -5.54
C TYR A 166 -3.17 -26.65 -5.03
N GLU A 167 -4.41 -27.02 -5.37
CA GLU A 167 -5.60 -26.28 -4.97
C GLU A 167 -5.77 -26.25 -3.45
N GLU A 168 -5.51 -27.38 -2.76
CA GLU A 168 -5.58 -27.46 -1.30
C GLU A 168 -4.60 -26.51 -0.61
N ARG A 169 -3.35 -26.46 -1.09
CA ARG A 169 -2.29 -25.63 -0.47
C ARG A 169 -2.42 -24.16 -0.81
N MET A 170 -2.79 -23.85 -2.05
CA MET A 170 -2.80 -22.46 -2.51
C MET A 170 -4.16 -21.79 -2.30
N GLY A 171 -5.24 -22.56 -2.20
CA GLY A 171 -6.60 -22.03 -1.99
C GLY A 171 -6.75 -21.25 -0.69
N THR A 172 -5.97 -21.55 0.35
CA THR A 172 -5.94 -20.78 1.60
C THR A 172 -5.46 -19.35 1.40
N LEU A 173 -4.68 -19.06 0.35
CA LEU A 173 -4.28 -17.70 -0.04
C LEU A 173 -5.40 -16.94 -0.75
N LEU A 174 -6.56 -17.52 -1.01
CA LEU A 174 -7.71 -16.75 -1.47
C LEU A 174 -8.42 -16.07 -0.29
N GLU A 175 -8.28 -16.63 0.91
CA GLU A 175 -9.03 -16.19 2.07
C GLU A 175 -8.32 -15.10 2.90
N TRP A 176 -7.02 -14.84 2.65
CA TRP A 176 -6.23 -13.97 3.54
C TRP A 176 -6.73 -12.52 3.60
N ASP A 177 -7.31 -12.02 2.51
CA ASP A 177 -7.93 -10.68 2.45
C ASP A 177 -9.44 -10.76 2.22
N THR A 178 -10.11 -11.81 2.71
CA THR A 178 -11.59 -11.92 2.57
C THR A 178 -12.32 -10.72 3.19
N GLY A 179 -11.71 -10.08 4.19
CA GLY A 179 -12.22 -8.85 4.79
C GLY A 179 -12.04 -7.59 3.92
N GLY A 180 -11.30 -7.68 2.81
CA GLY A 180 -11.03 -6.55 1.92
C GLY A 180 -10.12 -5.49 2.51
N SER A 181 -9.36 -5.79 3.56
CA SER A 181 -8.55 -4.83 4.30
C SER A 181 -7.47 -4.14 3.46
N VAL A 182 -6.84 -4.88 2.54
CA VAL A 182 -5.87 -4.30 1.60
C VAL A 182 -6.58 -3.53 0.49
N GLU A 183 -7.73 -4.04 0.02
CA GLU A 183 -8.56 -3.30 -0.93
C GLU A 183 -9.02 -1.95 -0.37
N GLU A 184 -9.55 -1.93 0.85
CA GLU A 184 -10.00 -0.73 1.57
C GLU A 184 -8.85 0.26 1.75
N SER A 185 -7.65 -0.24 2.11
CA SER A 185 -6.46 0.60 2.20
C SER A 185 -6.09 1.24 0.85
N LEU A 186 -6.24 0.50 -0.25
CA LEU A 186 -5.99 1.02 -1.59
C LEU A 186 -7.06 2.02 -2.03
N ASP A 187 -8.33 1.79 -1.68
CA ASP A 187 -9.41 2.75 -1.93
C ASP A 187 -9.18 4.07 -1.20
N PHE A 188 -8.84 3.99 0.09
CA PHE A 188 -8.46 5.17 0.87
C PHE A 188 -7.33 5.96 0.18
N MET A 189 -6.29 5.28 -0.29
CA MET A 189 -5.19 5.95 -0.99
C MET A 189 -5.63 6.58 -2.33
N LEU A 190 -6.61 5.99 -3.02
CA LEU A 190 -7.16 6.56 -4.26
C LEU A 190 -8.01 7.80 -3.98
N GLU A 191 -8.86 7.75 -2.96
CA GLU A 191 -9.65 8.90 -2.48
C GLU A 191 -8.73 10.04 -2.05
N LEU A 192 -7.64 9.73 -1.33
CA LEU A 192 -6.61 10.70 -0.99
C LEU A 192 -5.99 11.37 -2.23
N MET A 193 -5.71 10.62 -3.30
CA MET A 193 -5.20 11.20 -4.54
C MET A 193 -6.21 12.16 -5.16
N ASP A 194 -7.51 11.88 -5.03
CA ASP A 194 -8.58 12.75 -5.54
C ASP A 194 -8.67 14.04 -4.73
N VAL A 195 -8.55 13.98 -3.40
CA VAL A 195 -8.47 15.18 -2.56
C VAL A 195 -7.23 16.01 -2.89
N TYR A 196 -6.07 15.36 -3.05
CA TYR A 196 -4.83 16.04 -3.46
C TYR A 196 -5.00 16.74 -4.80
N GLU A 197 -5.59 16.08 -5.80
CA GLU A 197 -5.85 16.71 -7.09
C GLU A 197 -6.83 17.89 -6.96
N GLY A 198 -7.89 17.74 -6.17
CA GLY A 198 -8.88 18.79 -5.93
C GLY A 198 -8.25 20.05 -5.34
N VAL A 199 -7.46 19.92 -4.27
CA VAL A 199 -6.75 21.04 -3.64
C VAL A 199 -5.75 21.68 -4.60
N ILE A 200 -4.91 20.87 -5.25
CA ILE A 200 -3.86 21.37 -6.15
C ILE A 200 -4.45 22.05 -7.39
N CYS A 201 -5.56 21.55 -7.94
CA CYS A 201 -6.27 22.22 -9.04
C CYS A 201 -6.89 23.53 -8.57
N PHE A 202 -7.55 23.56 -7.41
CA PHE A 202 -8.12 24.78 -6.85
C PHE A 202 -7.06 25.88 -6.65
N LEU A 203 -5.90 25.54 -6.08
CA LEU A 203 -4.80 26.49 -5.93
C LEU A 203 -4.28 26.96 -7.29
N SER A 204 -4.13 26.05 -8.26
CA SER A 204 -3.67 26.41 -9.61
C SER A 204 -4.63 27.34 -10.34
N ASP A 205 -5.94 27.13 -10.20
CA ASP A 205 -6.98 27.94 -10.84
C ASP A 205 -7.10 29.34 -10.22
N ASN A 206 -6.71 29.47 -8.95
CA ASN A 206 -6.73 30.72 -8.17
C ASN A 206 -5.32 31.27 -7.90
N ARG A 207 -4.35 31.00 -8.78
CA ARG A 207 -2.92 31.30 -8.61
C ARG A 207 -2.53 32.73 -8.28
N GLU A 208 -3.37 33.71 -8.59
CA GLU A 208 -3.13 35.13 -8.26
C GLU A 208 -3.71 35.51 -6.89
N SER A 209 -4.59 34.66 -6.33
CA SER A 209 -5.41 34.94 -5.15
C SER A 209 -4.97 34.20 -3.89
N TRP A 210 -3.77 33.63 -3.90
CA TRP A 210 -3.12 33.10 -2.71
C TRP A 210 -1.61 33.31 -2.75
N LYS A 211 -0.99 33.25 -1.58
CA LYS A 211 0.46 33.29 -1.40
C LYS A 211 0.86 32.51 -0.14
N VAL A 212 2.11 32.08 -0.07
CA VAL A 212 2.70 31.55 1.16
C VAL A 212 3.38 32.70 1.91
N GLU A 213 3.02 32.89 3.18
CA GLU A 213 3.65 33.84 4.10
C GLU A 213 3.94 33.14 5.43
N ASP A 214 5.21 33.19 5.87
CA ASP A 214 5.67 32.57 7.12
C ASP A 214 5.31 31.07 7.26
N GLY A 215 5.27 30.34 6.14
CA GLY A 215 4.89 28.91 6.10
C GLY A 215 3.38 28.66 6.12
N TYR A 216 2.56 29.72 6.04
CA TYR A 216 1.11 29.65 5.97
C TYR A 216 0.61 30.04 4.58
N ILE A 217 -0.39 29.34 4.08
CA ILE A 217 -1.12 29.80 2.90
C ILE A 217 -2.11 30.88 3.31
N THR A 218 -2.12 31.99 2.59
CA THR A 218 -3.05 33.10 2.79
C THR A 218 -3.80 33.35 1.49
N PHE A 219 -5.09 33.70 1.60
CA PHE A 219 -5.97 33.98 0.46
C PHE A 219 -6.38 35.45 0.45
N GLU A 220 -6.73 35.96 -0.74
CA GLU A 220 -7.19 37.34 -0.90
C GLU A 220 -8.55 37.63 -0.24
N ASN A 221 -9.39 36.59 -0.04
CA ASN A 221 -10.70 36.72 0.58
C ASN A 221 -11.14 35.44 1.33
N ASP A 222 -12.12 35.63 2.21
CA ASP A 222 -12.63 34.57 3.09
C ASP A 222 -13.37 33.45 2.32
N GLU A 223 -13.95 33.75 1.15
CA GLU A 223 -14.65 32.73 0.34
C GLU A 223 -13.68 31.69 -0.21
N LEU A 224 -12.51 32.14 -0.68
CA LEU A 224 -11.45 31.25 -1.16
C LEU A 224 -10.82 30.45 -0.02
N ALA A 225 -10.60 31.08 1.13
CA ALA A 225 -10.11 30.40 2.33
C ALA A 225 -11.10 29.30 2.77
N ALA A 226 -12.39 29.62 2.88
CA ALA A 226 -13.43 28.66 3.23
C ALA A 226 -13.55 27.52 2.21
N LYS A 227 -13.35 27.82 0.90
CA LYS A 227 -13.36 26.78 -0.13
C LYS A 227 -12.15 25.86 0.00
N TYR A 228 -10.96 26.39 0.24
CA TYR A 228 -9.76 25.60 0.52
C TYR A 228 -9.96 24.70 1.73
N ASP A 229 -10.47 25.24 2.84
CA ASP A 229 -10.76 24.47 4.05
C ASP A 229 -11.77 23.35 3.77
N SER A 230 -12.83 23.62 3.00
CA SER A 230 -13.82 22.59 2.63
C SER A 230 -13.21 21.41 1.88
N LEU A 231 -12.19 21.65 1.04
CA LEU A 231 -11.49 20.59 0.32
C LEU A 231 -10.57 19.80 1.26
N LEU A 232 -10.01 20.45 2.28
CA LEU A 232 -9.22 19.76 3.30
C LEU A 232 -10.09 18.98 4.30
N TYR A 233 -11.33 19.41 4.56
CA TYR A 233 -12.27 18.68 5.40
C TYR A 233 -12.54 17.25 4.91
N GLU A 234 -12.47 17.01 3.60
CA GLU A 234 -12.54 15.66 3.01
C GLU A 234 -11.39 14.74 3.50
N LEU A 235 -10.27 15.29 3.99
CA LEU A 235 -9.18 14.51 4.62
C LEU A 235 -9.45 14.14 6.08
N TYR A 236 -10.44 14.76 6.74
CA TYR A 236 -10.66 14.67 8.18
C TYR A 236 -11.95 13.94 8.55
N GLU A 237 -12.90 13.73 7.62
CA GLU A 237 -14.16 13.01 7.93
C GLU A 237 -13.97 11.50 8.21
N ASP A 238 -12.83 10.91 7.85
CA ASP A 238 -12.57 9.47 8.07
C ASP A 238 -11.83 9.17 9.40
N ASP A 239 -11.42 10.22 10.13
CA ASP A 239 -10.89 10.07 11.49
C ASP A 239 -12.04 10.12 12.50
N ALA A 240 -12.48 8.95 12.97
CA ALA A 240 -13.14 8.81 14.26
C ALA A 240 -12.19 9.19 15.42
N TYR A 241 -11.71 10.43 15.47
CA TYR A 241 -11.05 11.05 16.61
C TYR A 241 -11.33 12.56 16.60
N THR A 242 -12.47 12.92 17.20
CA THR A 242 -12.75 14.30 17.61
C THR A 242 -11.82 14.67 18.77
N GLU A 243 -10.74 15.41 18.50
CA GLU A 243 -10.22 16.35 19.50
C GLU A 243 -10.82 17.72 19.18
N GLU A 244 -11.71 18.18 20.07
CA GLU A 244 -12.32 19.51 20.00
C GLU A 244 -11.22 20.58 20.00
N VAL A 245 -11.07 21.30 18.88
CA VAL A 245 -10.28 22.54 18.84
C VAL A 245 -11.16 23.66 19.40
N PRO A 246 -10.77 24.34 20.50
CA PRO A 246 -11.57 25.41 21.06
C PRO A 246 -11.54 26.64 20.14
N PRO A 247 -12.62 27.44 20.11
CA PRO A 247 -12.69 28.62 19.25
C PRO A 247 -11.86 29.75 19.87
N GLU A 248 -10.81 30.22 19.17
CA GLU A 248 -10.19 31.51 19.49
C GLU A 248 -10.44 32.54 18.37
N ASP A 249 -11.34 33.45 18.74
CA ASP A 249 -11.39 34.91 18.57
C ASP A 249 -11.11 35.58 17.22
N GLU A 250 -12.03 36.48 16.87
CA GLU A 250 -12.13 37.24 15.63
C GLU A 250 -10.89 38.11 15.34
N GLY A 251 -10.18 37.84 14.24
CA GLY A 251 -9.20 38.77 13.68
C GLY A 251 -8.24 38.18 12.64
N MET A 252 -8.57 38.35 11.35
CA MET A 252 -7.84 37.90 10.14
C MET A 252 -7.60 36.39 10.06
N GLY A 253 -8.25 35.74 9.09
CA GLY A 253 -8.20 34.30 8.85
C GLY A 253 -6.79 33.80 8.55
N LEU A 254 -6.06 33.43 9.61
CA LEU A 254 -4.86 32.62 9.55
C LEU A 254 -5.31 31.16 9.69
N ILE A 255 -5.38 30.42 8.58
CA ILE A 255 -5.56 28.97 8.64
C ILE A 255 -4.22 28.38 9.04
N GLN A 256 -4.13 27.85 10.25
CA GLN A 256 -2.95 27.17 10.73
C GLN A 256 -2.79 25.85 9.95
N LEU A 257 -1.77 25.77 9.07
CA LEU A 257 -1.32 24.51 8.47
C LEU A 257 -0.63 23.65 9.54
N ASN A 258 -1.38 23.15 10.52
CA ASN A 258 -0.88 22.16 11.47
C ASN A 258 -0.85 20.77 10.83
N LEU A 259 -0.04 20.60 9.79
CA LEU A 259 0.70 19.37 9.60
C LEU A 259 2.01 19.53 10.36
N VAL A 260 1.95 19.60 11.69
CA VAL A 260 3.15 19.66 12.55
C VAL A 260 3.85 18.31 12.48
N PHE A 261 4.65 18.09 11.45
CA PHE A 261 5.75 17.14 11.47
C PHE A 261 6.96 17.84 12.08
N HIS A 262 6.95 18.01 13.40
CA HIS A 262 8.18 18.32 14.11
C HIS A 262 9.11 17.10 13.99
N GLN A 263 10.06 17.17 13.05
CA GLN A 263 11.33 16.51 13.25
C GLN A 263 11.93 17.09 14.53
N GLU A 264 12.03 16.28 15.58
CA GLU A 264 12.93 16.56 16.70
C GLU A 264 14.36 16.65 16.17
N ARG A 265 14.75 17.83 15.70
CA ARG A 265 16.15 18.16 15.53
C ARG A 265 16.67 18.39 16.95
N LYS A 266 17.20 17.33 17.57
CA LYS A 266 18.07 17.44 18.74
C LYS A 266 19.23 18.37 18.36
N VAL A 267 19.11 19.64 18.72
CA VAL A 267 20.27 20.52 18.84
C VAL A 267 20.83 20.23 20.22
N GLY A 268 21.96 19.52 20.23
CA GLY A 268 22.76 19.39 21.44
C GLY A 268 23.35 20.74 21.81
N GLU A 269 23.20 21.10 23.08
CA GLU A 269 24.21 21.83 23.83
C GLU A 269 24.98 20.83 24.70
#